data_AF-F0SPV0-F1
#
_entry.id   AF-F0SPV0-F1
#
_cell.length_a   1.000
_cell.length_b   1.000
_cell.length_c   1.000
_cell.angle_alpha   90.00
_cell.angle_beta   90.00
_cell.angle_gamma   90.00
#
_symmetry.space_group_name_H-M   'P 1'
#
loop_
_entity.id
_entity.type
_entity.pdbx_description
1 polymer ?
#
loop_
_entity_poly.entity_id
_entity_poly.type
_entity_poly.pdbx_seq_one_letter_code
_entity_poly.pdbx_strand_id
1 'polypeptide(L)'
;MKRITQSVLLLMTAFFLPAYAAAAEPDGAAEIRGPLLDSEIVIRTTERLAGAIDSVTWRGQEFIDSADHGRQLQSASNFDAGGPFIAETFNPTEAGSVADGAGPTSTSQLLHLLAGKNRLQTTNQMAFWLPPDGQSQGNPARNKTALSNHLLTKRVTIGYRDLPQVIQYDVTFGLPIDESHSYAQFEVVTGYMPEKFTKFLGYDAKTDSFIELDRGPGEQKLPIVLATADGKFAMGCFTPDRFGPGWSGPGYGRFEFKWAHVTKWNCVYRLRNNNGVLPGDYSFRTFVVMGNLPLVREGLRELTTEFAAE
;
A
#
# COMPACT_ATOMS: atom_id res chain seq x y z
N MET A 1 -32.34 40.38 72.44
CA MET A 1 -31.02 40.05 71.84
C MET A 1 -31.25 39.31 70.53
N LYS A 2 -30.93 39.95 69.40
CA LYS A 2 -31.07 39.42 68.04
C LYS A 2 -29.98 38.38 67.78
N ARG A 3 -30.33 37.17 67.30
CA ARG A 3 -29.39 36.26 66.64
C ARG A 3 -29.77 36.17 65.17
N ILE A 4 -28.85 36.64 64.34
CA ILE A 4 -28.88 36.60 62.88
C ILE A 4 -28.34 35.23 62.48
N THR A 5 -29.11 34.44 61.74
CA THR A 5 -28.64 33.18 61.14
C THR A 5 -28.20 33.51 59.72
N GLN A 6 -26.89 33.49 59.44
CA GLN A 6 -26.35 33.63 58.09
C GLN A 6 -26.56 32.34 57.30
N SER A 7 -27.34 32.42 56.22
CA SER A 7 -27.41 31.38 55.20
C SER A 7 -26.18 31.48 54.30
N VAL A 8 -25.35 30.44 54.28
CA VAL A 8 -24.27 30.28 53.30
C VAL A 8 -24.87 29.67 52.04
N LEU A 9 -24.96 30.48 50.98
CA LEU A 9 -25.36 30.02 49.65
C LEU A 9 -24.13 29.42 48.96
N LEU A 10 -24.08 28.09 48.85
CA LEU A 10 -23.05 27.38 48.10
C LEU A 10 -23.38 27.50 46.59
N LEU A 11 -22.66 28.37 45.87
CA LEU A 11 -22.72 28.41 44.42
C LEU A 11 -21.98 27.17 43.87
N MET A 12 -22.72 26.15 43.44
CA MET A 12 -22.16 25.10 42.58
C MET A 12 -22.03 25.64 41.16
N THR A 13 -20.83 26.06 40.79
CA THR A 13 -20.47 26.27 39.39
C THR A 13 -20.32 24.91 38.71
N ALA A 14 -21.30 24.53 37.89
CA ALA A 14 -21.19 23.39 36.99
C ALA A 14 -20.13 23.70 35.92
N PHE A 15 -18.99 23.00 35.99
CA PHE A 15 -18.02 22.99 34.89
C PHE A 15 -18.61 22.16 33.75
N PHE A 16 -19.12 22.83 32.71
CA PHE A 16 -19.39 22.20 31.43
C PHE A 16 -18.04 21.91 30.75
N LEU A 17 -17.59 20.65 30.83
CA LEU A 17 -16.56 20.16 29.92
C LEU A 17 -17.19 20.08 28.52
N PRO A 18 -16.59 20.69 27.47
CA PRO A 18 -17.07 20.49 26.12
C PRO A 18 -16.92 19.01 25.77
N ALA A 19 -18.03 18.38 25.38
CA ALA A 19 -17.99 17.07 24.76
C ALA A 19 -17.15 17.20 23.48
N TYR A 20 -15.95 16.60 23.47
CA TYR A 20 -15.21 16.39 22.24
C TYR A 20 -16.08 15.49 21.36
N ALA A 21 -16.74 16.07 20.36
CA ALA A 21 -17.31 15.29 19.29
C ALA A 21 -16.15 14.56 18.61
N ALA A 22 -16.17 13.23 18.61
CA ALA A 22 -15.28 12.46 17.76
C ALA A 22 -15.45 12.99 16.33
N ALA A 23 -14.35 13.37 15.69
CA ALA A 23 -14.39 13.74 14.27
C ALA A 23 -15.00 12.55 13.51
N ALA A 24 -15.97 12.82 12.64
CA ALA A 24 -16.52 11.77 11.78
C ALA A 24 -15.38 11.13 10.97
N GLU A 25 -15.40 9.81 10.83
CA GLU A 25 -14.46 9.12 9.95
C GLU A 25 -14.56 9.74 8.54
N PRO A 26 -13.42 10.01 7.89
CA PRO A 26 -13.43 10.57 6.54
C PRO A 26 -14.10 9.61 5.56
N ASP A 27 -14.81 10.16 4.58
CA ASP A 27 -15.31 9.40 3.44
C ASP A 27 -14.11 8.77 2.68
N GLY A 28 -14.14 7.44 2.54
CA GLY A 28 -13.11 6.68 1.85
C GLY A 28 -13.31 6.57 0.34
N ALA A 29 -14.46 6.98 -0.18
CA ALA A 29 -14.76 6.97 -1.60
C ALA A 29 -14.14 8.19 -2.30
N ALA A 30 -13.25 7.93 -3.23
CA ALA A 30 -12.67 8.98 -4.06
C ALA A 30 -12.29 8.44 -5.43
N GLU A 31 -12.20 9.34 -6.40
CA GLU A 31 -11.82 9.01 -7.76
C GLU A 31 -10.91 10.10 -8.32
N ILE A 32 -9.83 9.68 -8.99
CA ILE A 32 -8.91 10.57 -9.71
C ILE A 32 -8.72 10.05 -11.13
N ARG A 33 -8.48 10.96 -12.07
CA ARG A 33 -8.42 10.69 -13.50
C ARG A 33 -7.24 11.39 -14.16
N GLY A 34 -6.64 10.75 -15.16
CA GLY A 34 -5.60 11.36 -16.00
C GLY A 34 -5.66 10.83 -17.43
N PRO A 35 -5.46 11.67 -18.45
CA PRO A 35 -5.56 11.25 -19.85
C PRO A 35 -4.44 10.27 -20.21
N LEU A 36 -4.76 9.25 -21.00
CA LEU A 36 -3.79 8.34 -21.59
C LEU A 36 -4.25 7.89 -22.98
N LEU A 37 -3.56 8.39 -24.02
CA LEU A 37 -3.91 8.20 -25.42
C LEU A 37 -5.35 8.66 -25.72
N ASP A 38 -6.20 7.76 -26.20
CA ASP A 38 -7.62 7.96 -26.56
C ASP A 38 -8.59 7.70 -25.39
N SER A 39 -8.07 7.51 -24.18
CA SER A 39 -8.86 7.22 -22.98
C SER A 39 -8.25 7.91 -21.76
N GLU A 40 -8.59 7.44 -20.57
CA GLU A 40 -8.07 7.93 -19.31
C GLU A 40 -7.75 6.77 -18.38
N ILE A 41 -6.73 6.97 -17.54
CA ILE A 41 -6.52 6.19 -16.34
C ILE A 41 -7.51 6.71 -15.29
N VAL A 42 -8.29 5.82 -14.70
CA VAL A 42 -9.17 6.12 -13.56
C VAL A 42 -8.71 5.30 -12.37
N ILE A 43 -8.42 5.96 -11.25
CA ILE A 43 -8.07 5.31 -9.99
C ILE A 43 -9.18 5.62 -8.99
N ARG A 44 -9.68 4.60 -8.29
CA ARG A 44 -10.77 4.73 -7.33
C ARG A 44 -10.41 4.07 -5.99
N THR A 45 -10.79 4.74 -4.90
CA THR A 45 -10.86 4.18 -3.54
C THR A 45 -12.31 4.03 -3.12
N THR A 46 -12.55 3.25 -2.06
CA THR A 46 -13.89 3.03 -1.50
C THR A 46 -13.86 3.17 0.02
N GLU A 47 -15.02 3.41 0.63
CA GLU A 47 -15.20 3.36 2.09
C GLU A 47 -14.74 2.02 2.67
N ARG A 48 -14.88 0.94 1.90
CA ARG A 48 -14.56 -0.42 2.33
C ARG A 48 -13.09 -0.62 2.69
N LEU A 49 -12.15 0.07 2.02
CA LEU A 49 -10.75 -0.35 1.98
C LEU A 49 -9.77 0.64 2.62
N ALA A 50 -10.25 1.48 3.54
CA ALA A 50 -9.42 2.39 4.34
C ALA A 50 -8.40 3.23 3.54
N GLY A 51 -8.76 3.62 2.31
CA GLY A 51 -7.89 4.40 1.41
C GLY A 51 -6.96 3.59 0.50
N ALA A 52 -6.93 2.26 0.58
CA ALA A 52 -6.31 1.41 -0.44
C ALA A 52 -7.01 1.58 -1.80
N ILE A 53 -6.26 1.40 -2.89
CA ILE A 53 -6.82 1.59 -4.24
C ILE A 53 -7.58 0.32 -4.63
N ASP A 54 -8.89 0.49 -4.79
CA ASP A 54 -9.87 -0.56 -5.12
C ASP A 54 -9.86 -0.90 -6.62
N SER A 55 -9.59 0.08 -7.47
CA SER A 55 -9.76 -0.06 -8.92
C SER A 55 -8.82 0.85 -9.67
N VAL A 56 -8.25 0.32 -10.74
CA VAL A 56 -7.44 1.07 -11.71
C VAL A 56 -7.90 0.65 -13.10
N THR A 57 -8.48 1.57 -13.86
CA THR A 57 -9.00 1.26 -15.20
C THR A 57 -8.36 2.10 -16.28
N TRP A 58 -8.24 1.53 -17.49
CA TRP A 58 -7.90 2.27 -18.71
C TRP A 58 -8.53 1.58 -19.93
N ARG A 59 -9.13 2.33 -20.85
CA ARG A 59 -9.93 1.79 -21.98
C ARG A 59 -11.01 0.79 -21.54
N GLY A 60 -11.63 1.05 -20.39
CA GLY A 60 -12.64 0.17 -19.78
C GLY A 60 -12.10 -1.15 -19.21
N GLN A 61 -10.78 -1.37 -19.25
CA GLN A 61 -10.16 -2.54 -18.67
C GLN A 61 -9.79 -2.29 -17.21
N GLU A 62 -10.32 -3.10 -16.30
CA GLU A 62 -9.89 -3.19 -14.89
C GLU A 62 -8.53 -3.90 -14.75
N PHE A 63 -7.61 -3.30 -13.99
CA PHE A 63 -6.29 -3.86 -13.71
C PHE A 63 -6.21 -4.48 -12.32
N ILE A 64 -7.13 -4.18 -11.41
CA ILE A 64 -7.10 -4.69 -10.02
C ILE A 64 -8.24 -5.67 -9.77
N ASP A 65 -7.93 -6.84 -9.21
CA ASP A 65 -8.92 -7.81 -8.71
C ASP A 65 -9.22 -7.58 -7.22
N SER A 66 -9.99 -6.55 -6.92
CA SER A 66 -10.29 -6.12 -5.54
C SER A 66 -11.42 -6.91 -4.85
N ALA A 67 -11.42 -8.24 -4.95
CA ALA A 67 -12.53 -9.05 -4.43
C ALA A 67 -12.52 -9.24 -2.89
N ASP A 68 -11.35 -9.12 -2.22
CA ASP A 68 -11.21 -9.12 -0.76
C ASP A 68 -10.13 -8.14 -0.30
N HIS A 69 -9.97 -7.91 1.01
CA HIS A 69 -9.01 -6.97 1.61
C HIS A 69 -7.52 -7.36 1.43
N GLY A 70 -7.23 -8.44 0.71
CA GLY A 70 -5.88 -8.86 0.36
C GLY A 70 -5.47 -8.53 -1.08
N ARG A 71 -6.36 -7.96 -1.92
CA ARG A 71 -6.16 -7.91 -3.39
C ARG A 71 -6.32 -6.52 -4.03
N GLN A 72 -5.81 -5.49 -3.36
CA GLN A 72 -5.82 -4.09 -3.85
C GLN A 72 -4.53 -3.71 -4.57
N LEU A 73 -4.49 -2.51 -5.15
CA LEU A 73 -3.22 -1.79 -5.32
C LEU A 73 -2.89 -1.10 -3.99
N GLN A 74 -2.02 -1.74 -3.20
CA GLN A 74 -1.82 -1.37 -1.79
C GLN A 74 -0.39 -1.57 -1.30
N SER A 75 -0.15 -1.15 -0.07
CA SER A 75 1.12 -1.32 0.63
C SER A 75 0.97 -2.13 1.92
N ALA A 76 2.05 -2.78 2.34
CA ALA A 76 2.09 -3.55 3.58
C ALA A 76 3.50 -3.57 4.18
N SER A 77 3.59 -3.91 5.46
CA SER A 77 4.87 -4.09 6.15
C SER A 77 4.87 -5.37 6.97
N ASN A 78 6.01 -6.02 7.14
CA ASN A 78 6.17 -7.24 7.92
C ASN A 78 7.38 -7.09 8.83
N PHE A 79 7.26 -7.56 10.07
CA PHE A 79 8.32 -7.47 11.05
C PHE A 79 8.57 -8.80 11.75
N ASP A 80 9.75 -8.89 12.34
CA ASP A 80 10.15 -10.06 13.12
C ASP A 80 9.60 -10.03 14.56
N ALA A 81 9.08 -8.89 15.04
CA ALA A 81 8.48 -8.74 16.37
C ALA A 81 9.33 -9.39 17.49
N GLY A 82 10.66 -9.20 17.43
CA GLY A 82 11.61 -9.71 18.42
C GLY A 82 11.93 -11.21 18.34
N GLY A 83 11.42 -11.93 17.34
CA GLY A 83 11.70 -13.35 17.09
C GLY A 83 12.31 -13.61 15.71
N PRO A 84 12.39 -14.87 15.25
CA PRO A 84 12.75 -15.18 13.86
C PRO A 84 11.72 -14.56 12.90
N PHE A 85 12.17 -13.98 11.80
CA PHE A 85 11.28 -13.44 10.78
C PHE A 85 10.44 -14.55 10.12
N ILE A 86 9.12 -14.41 10.17
CA ILE A 86 8.16 -15.26 9.46
C ILE A 86 7.10 -14.32 8.87
N ALA A 87 6.97 -14.32 7.54
CA ALA A 87 6.02 -13.45 6.84
C ALA A 87 4.58 -13.66 7.36
N GLU A 88 3.76 -12.61 7.27
CA GLU A 88 2.35 -12.55 7.66
C GLU A 88 2.08 -12.66 9.17
N THR A 89 3.03 -13.11 9.99
CA THR A 89 2.82 -13.29 11.45
C THR A 89 2.78 -11.99 12.25
N PHE A 90 3.42 -10.93 11.78
CA PHE A 90 3.30 -9.57 12.32
C PHE A 90 3.34 -8.60 11.14
N ASN A 91 2.19 -8.38 10.52
CA ASN A 91 2.08 -7.78 9.20
C ASN A 91 1.00 -6.70 9.15
N PRO A 92 1.34 -5.43 9.39
CA PRO A 92 0.44 -4.33 9.10
C PRO A 92 0.14 -4.20 7.59
N THR A 93 -1.13 -4.09 7.24
CA THR A 93 -1.67 -4.03 5.87
C THR A 93 -2.58 -2.82 5.67
N GLU A 94 -2.45 -2.18 4.51
CA GLU A 94 -3.21 -0.96 4.21
C GLU A 94 -4.72 -1.20 4.12
N ALA A 95 -5.15 -2.15 3.28
CA ALA A 95 -6.56 -2.30 2.96
C ALA A 95 -7.38 -2.85 4.13
N GLY A 96 -6.82 -3.74 4.95
CA GLY A 96 -7.51 -4.39 6.08
C GLY A 96 -6.88 -5.74 6.46
N SER A 97 -7.60 -6.51 7.27
CA SER A 97 -7.24 -7.85 7.74
C SER A 97 -7.81 -8.94 6.83
N VAL A 98 -7.25 -10.15 6.90
CA VAL A 98 -7.84 -11.35 6.27
C VAL A 98 -9.26 -11.63 6.81
N ALA A 99 -9.53 -11.25 8.06
CA ALA A 99 -10.83 -11.43 8.69
C ALA A 99 -11.93 -10.55 8.05
N ASP A 100 -11.55 -9.44 7.43
CA ASP A 100 -12.49 -8.56 6.72
C ASP A 100 -12.99 -9.23 5.42
N GLY A 101 -12.17 -10.11 4.83
CA GLY A 101 -12.53 -10.91 3.66
C GLY A 101 -13.13 -10.08 2.52
N ALA A 102 -14.27 -10.54 2.00
CA ALA A 102 -15.04 -9.79 1.00
C ALA A 102 -16.08 -8.82 1.63
N GLY A 103 -15.95 -8.51 2.92
CA GLY A 103 -16.88 -7.69 3.69
C GLY A 103 -16.92 -6.22 3.27
N PRO A 104 -17.91 -5.45 3.74
CA PRO A 104 -18.10 -4.05 3.37
C PRO A 104 -17.23 -3.07 4.18
N THR A 105 -16.55 -3.54 5.23
CA THR A 105 -15.80 -2.70 6.18
C THR A 105 -14.39 -3.24 6.35
N SER A 106 -13.46 -2.33 6.64
CA SER A 106 -12.07 -2.67 6.96
C SER A 106 -11.81 -2.58 8.46
N THR A 107 -10.91 -3.44 8.94
CA THR A 107 -10.27 -3.30 10.24
C THR A 107 -9.26 -2.13 10.24
N SER A 108 -8.63 -1.82 9.09
CA SER A 108 -7.79 -0.62 8.95
C SER A 108 -8.65 0.64 9.03
N GLN A 109 -8.10 1.72 9.58
CA GLN A 109 -8.85 2.97 9.79
C GLN A 109 -8.30 4.09 8.91
N LEU A 110 -9.15 4.62 8.02
CA LEU A 110 -8.81 5.81 7.26
C LEU A 110 -8.81 7.03 8.19
N LEU A 111 -7.70 7.74 8.25
CA LEU A 111 -7.54 8.93 9.08
C LEU A 111 -7.69 10.22 8.28
N HIS A 112 -7.28 10.19 7.01
CA HIS A 112 -7.33 11.35 6.15
C HIS A 112 -7.36 10.96 4.67
N LEU A 113 -8.13 11.70 3.86
CA LEU A 113 -8.18 11.56 2.42
C LEU A 113 -8.27 12.94 1.76
N LEU A 114 -7.47 13.16 0.71
CA LEU A 114 -7.61 14.27 -0.22
C LEU A 114 -7.57 13.73 -1.65
N ALA A 115 -8.54 14.12 -2.46
CA ALA A 115 -8.55 13.84 -3.88
C ALA A 115 -8.71 15.13 -4.68
N GLY A 116 -7.89 15.27 -5.72
CA GLY A 116 -7.99 16.30 -6.74
C GLY A 116 -8.27 15.67 -8.10
N LYS A 117 -7.93 16.38 -9.19
CA LYS A 117 -8.17 15.88 -10.54
C LYS A 117 -7.41 14.57 -10.83
N ASN A 118 -6.09 14.60 -10.64
CA ASN A 118 -5.18 13.48 -10.95
C ASN A 118 -4.30 13.09 -9.75
N ARG A 119 -4.64 13.55 -8.54
CA ARG A 119 -3.84 13.37 -7.32
C ARG A 119 -4.71 12.87 -6.19
N LEU A 120 -4.24 11.84 -5.50
CA LEU A 120 -4.84 11.26 -4.31
C LEU A 120 -3.80 11.25 -3.20
N GLN A 121 -4.21 11.61 -1.98
CA GLN A 121 -3.43 11.40 -0.77
C GLN A 121 -4.31 10.74 0.28
N THR A 122 -3.82 9.67 0.87
CA THR A 122 -4.47 9.01 2.02
C THR A 122 -3.48 8.87 3.16
N THR A 123 -4.01 8.89 4.39
CA THR A 123 -3.30 8.42 5.58
C THR A 123 -4.22 7.46 6.32
N ASN A 124 -3.74 6.27 6.65
CA ASN A 124 -4.49 5.30 7.43
C ASN A 124 -3.66 4.70 8.58
N GLN A 125 -4.37 4.18 9.57
CA GLN A 125 -3.83 3.28 10.58
C GLN A 125 -4.08 1.85 10.10
N MET A 126 -2.99 1.11 9.87
CA MET A 126 -3.06 -0.21 9.27
C MET A 126 -3.59 -1.25 10.26
N ALA A 127 -4.38 -2.21 9.80
CA ALA A 127 -4.69 -3.43 10.52
C ALA A 127 -3.55 -4.44 10.42
N PHE A 128 -3.47 -5.37 11.35
CA PHE A 128 -2.69 -6.59 11.14
C PHE A 128 -3.44 -7.52 10.19
N TRP A 129 -2.71 -8.10 9.23
CA TRP A 129 -3.24 -9.06 8.27
C TRP A 129 -3.93 -10.22 8.97
N LEU A 130 -3.28 -10.83 9.96
CA LEU A 130 -3.89 -11.87 10.79
C LEU A 130 -4.59 -11.24 12.01
N PRO A 131 -5.83 -11.63 12.32
CA PRO A 131 -6.42 -11.30 13.62
C PRO A 131 -5.62 -11.97 14.75
N PRO A 132 -5.77 -11.51 16.01
CA PRO A 132 -5.26 -12.23 17.17
C PRO A 132 -5.68 -13.70 17.13
N ASP A 133 -4.77 -14.58 17.52
CA ASP A 133 -4.92 -16.05 17.50
C ASP A 133 -5.10 -16.67 16.10
N GLY A 134 -5.04 -15.87 15.03
CA GLY A 134 -4.96 -16.34 13.65
C GLY A 134 -3.62 -16.98 13.32
N GLN A 135 -3.49 -17.54 12.11
CA GLN A 135 -2.24 -18.14 11.64
C GLN A 135 -2.11 -18.08 10.12
N SER A 136 -0.86 -18.08 9.64
CA SER A 136 -0.53 -18.27 8.23
C SER A 136 0.47 -19.42 8.07
N GLN A 137 0.14 -20.38 7.21
CA GLN A 137 0.96 -21.57 6.94
C GLN A 137 1.40 -22.32 8.22
N GLY A 138 0.52 -22.39 9.23
CA GLY A 138 0.78 -23.02 10.52
C GLY A 138 1.59 -22.18 11.51
N ASN A 139 1.95 -20.94 11.16
CA ASN A 139 2.63 -20.01 12.06
C ASN A 139 1.63 -19.03 12.68
N PRO A 140 1.57 -18.92 14.02
CA PRO A 140 0.59 -18.07 14.69
C PRO A 140 0.91 -16.59 14.53
N ALA A 141 -0.15 -15.79 14.53
CA ALA A 141 -0.11 -14.34 14.64
C ALA A 141 0.62 -13.90 15.92
N ARG A 142 1.43 -12.85 15.83
CA ARG A 142 2.22 -12.30 16.94
C ARG A 142 1.60 -11.04 17.54
N ASN A 143 0.67 -10.40 16.82
CA ASN A 143 -0.12 -9.28 17.31
C ASN A 143 -1.11 -9.70 18.39
N LYS A 144 -1.49 -8.75 19.24
CA LYS A 144 -2.49 -8.92 20.32
C LYS A 144 -3.79 -8.17 20.07
N THR A 145 -3.79 -7.27 19.08
CA THR A 145 -4.93 -6.49 18.61
C THR A 145 -5.10 -6.70 17.11
N ALA A 146 -6.29 -6.39 16.58
CA ALA A 146 -6.54 -6.44 15.14
C ALA A 146 -6.02 -5.17 14.43
N LEU A 147 -6.20 -4.00 15.03
CA LEU A 147 -5.64 -2.73 14.58
C LEU A 147 -4.20 -2.56 15.10
N SER A 148 -3.27 -2.13 14.24
CA SER A 148 -1.88 -1.85 14.62
C SER A 148 -1.67 -0.38 14.95
N ASN A 149 -0.52 -0.01 15.53
CA ASN A 149 -0.13 1.40 15.69
C ASN A 149 0.66 1.96 14.50
N HIS A 150 0.78 1.19 13.40
CA HIS A 150 1.51 1.60 12.21
C HIS A 150 0.65 2.51 11.34
N LEU A 151 1.25 3.58 10.87
CA LEU A 151 0.62 4.51 9.94
C LEU A 151 1.16 4.30 8.53
N LEU A 152 0.30 4.48 7.53
CA LEU A 152 0.73 4.61 6.14
C LEU A 152 0.18 5.91 5.57
N THR A 153 1.06 6.76 5.06
CA THR A 153 0.67 7.87 4.19
C THR A 153 1.03 7.54 2.76
N LYS A 154 0.05 7.61 1.85
CA LYS A 154 0.21 7.34 0.42
C LYS A 154 -0.13 8.58 -0.39
N ARG A 155 0.69 8.89 -1.40
CA ARG A 155 0.46 9.95 -2.39
C ARG A 155 0.56 9.37 -3.77
N VAL A 156 -0.50 9.51 -4.54
CA VAL A 156 -0.63 9.02 -5.91
C VAL A 156 -0.84 10.19 -6.85
N THR A 157 -0.10 10.24 -7.94
CA THR A 157 -0.30 11.21 -9.03
C THR A 157 -0.32 10.47 -10.36
N ILE A 158 -1.39 10.62 -11.13
CA ILE A 158 -1.46 10.10 -12.51
C ILE A 158 -0.71 11.08 -13.42
N GLY A 159 0.26 10.55 -14.15
CA GLY A 159 1.23 11.29 -14.96
C GLY A 159 2.51 11.61 -14.18
N TYR A 160 3.65 11.47 -14.84
CA TYR A 160 4.94 11.93 -14.33
C TYR A 160 5.71 12.65 -15.44
N ARG A 161 5.96 13.96 -15.28
CA ARG A 161 6.51 14.81 -16.35
C ARG A 161 5.69 14.64 -17.64
N ASP A 162 6.35 14.30 -18.75
CA ASP A 162 5.73 14.05 -20.06
C ASP A 162 5.28 12.59 -20.25
N LEU A 163 5.25 11.77 -19.19
CA LEU A 163 4.85 10.36 -19.21
C LEU A 163 3.45 10.19 -18.61
N PRO A 164 2.36 10.33 -19.39
CA PRO A 164 0.99 10.17 -18.89
C PRO A 164 0.66 8.73 -18.43
N GLN A 165 1.41 7.74 -18.91
CA GLN A 165 1.26 6.32 -18.57
C GLN A 165 1.84 5.92 -17.21
N VAL A 166 2.56 6.86 -16.57
CA VAL A 166 3.26 6.63 -15.31
C VAL A 166 2.44 7.22 -14.17
N ILE A 167 2.19 6.40 -13.15
CA ILE A 167 1.57 6.79 -11.89
C ILE A 167 2.70 6.87 -10.86
N GLN A 168 2.98 8.07 -10.36
CA GLN A 168 3.86 8.24 -9.21
C GLN A 168 3.12 7.78 -7.95
N TYR A 169 3.74 6.86 -7.21
CA TYR A 169 3.22 6.22 -6.00
C TYR A 169 4.27 6.37 -4.89
N ASP A 170 4.13 7.43 -4.09
CA ASP A 170 4.99 7.69 -2.95
C ASP A 170 4.29 7.21 -1.67
N VAL A 171 4.99 6.44 -0.84
CA VAL A 171 4.48 5.97 0.46
C VAL A 171 5.44 6.26 1.58
N THR A 172 4.89 6.53 2.76
CA THR A 172 5.62 6.69 4.01
C THR A 172 4.99 5.77 5.06
N PHE A 173 5.78 4.83 5.57
CA PHE A 173 5.41 3.98 6.68
C PHE A 173 5.88 4.62 7.98
N GLY A 174 4.96 4.90 8.90
CA GLY A 174 5.25 5.39 10.25
C GLY A 174 5.31 4.23 11.24
N LEU A 175 6.51 3.89 11.71
CA LEU A 175 6.73 2.84 12.70
C LEU A 175 6.52 3.38 14.12
N PRO A 176 5.79 2.66 14.99
CA PRO A 176 5.48 3.10 16.34
C PRO A 176 6.69 2.95 17.29
N ILE A 177 6.74 3.81 18.31
CA ILE A 177 7.88 3.92 19.26
C ILE A 177 7.95 2.78 20.29
N ASP A 178 6.84 2.10 20.53
CA ASP A 178 6.67 1.06 21.54
C ASP A 178 6.90 -0.36 20.99
N GLU A 179 7.28 -0.48 19.72
CA GLU A 179 7.63 -1.75 19.08
C GLU A 179 9.14 -1.91 18.90
N SER A 180 9.63 -3.15 18.96
CA SER A 180 11.04 -3.49 18.78
C SER A 180 11.21 -4.59 17.75
N HIS A 181 12.00 -4.31 16.72
CA HIS A 181 12.24 -5.20 15.58
C HIS A 181 13.71 -5.18 15.23
N SER A 182 14.26 -6.31 14.77
CA SER A 182 15.61 -6.35 14.17
C SER A 182 15.55 -6.45 12.64
N TYR A 183 14.36 -6.72 12.11
CA TYR A 183 14.09 -6.89 10.70
C TYR A 183 12.73 -6.32 10.33
N ALA A 184 12.71 -5.54 9.25
CA ALA A 184 11.52 -5.01 8.61
C ALA A 184 11.52 -5.37 7.13
N GLN A 185 10.38 -5.77 6.59
CA GLN A 185 10.13 -5.89 5.16
C GLN A 185 8.98 -4.97 4.79
N PHE A 186 9.23 -4.04 3.88
CA PHE A 186 8.24 -3.11 3.34
C PHE A 186 7.84 -3.60 1.95
N GLU A 187 6.58 -4.02 1.79
CA GLU A 187 5.94 -4.19 0.48
C GLU A 187 5.40 -2.81 0.07
N VAL A 188 6.27 -2.03 -0.57
CA VAL A 188 6.03 -0.59 -0.81
C VAL A 188 4.84 -0.38 -1.74
N VAL A 189 4.65 -1.28 -2.71
CA VAL A 189 3.43 -1.36 -3.50
C VAL A 189 3.29 -2.77 -4.07
N THR A 190 2.06 -3.26 -4.10
CA THR A 190 1.67 -4.49 -4.77
C THR A 190 0.41 -4.28 -5.59
N GLY A 191 0.33 -4.94 -6.74
CA GLY A 191 -0.87 -4.99 -7.57
C GLY A 191 -1.31 -6.43 -7.79
N TYR A 192 -2.58 -6.70 -7.47
CA TYR A 192 -3.26 -7.97 -7.75
C TYR A 192 -4.12 -7.81 -8.99
N MET A 193 -3.74 -8.46 -10.09
CA MET A 193 -4.42 -8.38 -11.39
C MET A 193 -5.26 -9.63 -11.65
N PRO A 194 -6.36 -9.52 -12.41
CA PRO A 194 -7.13 -10.68 -12.85
C PRO A 194 -6.28 -11.71 -13.61
N GLU A 195 -6.60 -13.00 -13.53
CA GLU A 195 -5.82 -14.11 -14.12
C GLU A 195 -5.49 -13.99 -15.62
N LYS A 196 -6.23 -13.16 -16.37
CA LYS A 196 -5.96 -12.89 -17.79
C LYS A 196 -4.64 -12.17 -18.05
N PHE A 197 -4.02 -11.58 -17.02
CA PHE A 197 -2.65 -11.06 -17.08
C PHE A 197 -1.65 -12.23 -16.96
N THR A 198 -1.47 -12.93 -18.08
CA THR A 198 -0.76 -14.21 -18.15
C THR A 198 0.73 -14.10 -18.51
N LYS A 199 1.18 -12.95 -19.03
CA LYS A 199 2.60 -12.71 -19.35
C LYS A 199 3.32 -12.10 -18.15
N PHE A 200 4.39 -12.74 -17.71
CA PHE A 200 5.23 -12.33 -16.59
C PHE A 200 6.58 -11.89 -17.14
N LEU A 201 6.93 -10.61 -16.97
CA LEU A 201 8.05 -10.00 -17.68
C LEU A 201 8.95 -9.22 -16.71
N GLY A 202 10.26 -9.40 -16.84
CA GLY A 202 11.25 -8.49 -16.27
C GLY A 202 11.74 -7.53 -17.35
N TYR A 203 11.88 -6.24 -17.04
CA TYR A 203 12.44 -5.25 -17.97
C TYR A 203 13.94 -5.10 -17.78
N ASP A 204 14.73 -5.43 -18.80
CA ASP A 204 16.18 -5.19 -18.80
C ASP A 204 16.48 -3.85 -19.49
N ALA A 205 16.89 -2.87 -18.68
CA ALA A 205 17.25 -1.54 -19.14
C ALA A 205 18.53 -1.53 -20.02
N LYS A 206 19.41 -2.53 -19.91
CA LYS A 206 20.64 -2.59 -20.71
C LYS A 206 20.36 -2.93 -22.16
N THR A 207 19.36 -3.78 -22.40
CA THR A 207 18.95 -4.22 -23.73
C THR A 207 17.68 -3.53 -24.21
N ASP A 208 17.07 -2.67 -23.37
CA ASP A 208 15.76 -2.07 -23.58
C ASP A 208 14.76 -3.13 -24.06
N SER A 209 14.60 -4.22 -23.29
CA SER A 209 13.74 -5.33 -23.68
C SER A 209 13.11 -6.03 -22.49
N PHE A 210 12.05 -6.79 -22.76
CA PHE A 210 11.45 -7.69 -21.78
C PHE A 210 12.08 -9.07 -21.85
N ILE A 211 12.28 -9.66 -20.67
CA ILE A 211 12.67 -11.06 -20.47
C ILE A 211 11.47 -11.78 -19.86
N GLU A 212 11.08 -12.91 -20.45
CA GLU A 212 10.02 -13.75 -19.89
C GLU A 212 10.48 -14.38 -18.57
N LEU A 213 9.59 -14.34 -17.59
CA LEU A 213 9.77 -14.95 -16.27
C LEU A 213 8.79 -16.11 -16.12
N ASP A 214 9.12 -17.05 -15.23
CA ASP A 214 8.12 -18.01 -14.76
C ASP A 214 6.96 -17.30 -14.02
N ARG A 215 5.88 -18.04 -13.77
CA ARG A 215 4.66 -17.50 -13.15
C ARG A 215 4.75 -17.38 -11.63
N GLY A 216 5.91 -17.63 -11.04
CA GLY A 216 6.16 -17.56 -9.61
C GLY A 216 5.61 -18.73 -8.79
N PRO A 217 5.72 -18.66 -7.44
CA PRO A 217 6.26 -17.54 -6.69
C PRO A 217 7.77 -17.34 -6.91
N GLY A 218 8.22 -16.08 -7.03
CA GLY A 218 9.64 -15.76 -7.12
C GLY A 218 9.93 -14.27 -7.11
N GLU A 219 11.14 -13.89 -6.67
CA GLU A 219 11.60 -12.50 -6.60
C GLU A 219 12.85 -12.30 -7.47
N GLN A 220 12.99 -11.13 -8.09
CA GLN A 220 14.10 -10.79 -8.98
C GLN A 220 14.40 -9.27 -8.97
N LYS A 221 15.47 -8.82 -9.66
CA LYS A 221 16.02 -7.45 -9.53
C LYS A 221 15.55 -6.43 -10.58
N LEU A 222 15.07 -6.90 -11.73
CA LEU A 222 14.55 -6.09 -12.82
C LEU A 222 13.15 -5.57 -12.50
N PRO A 223 12.74 -4.40 -13.00
CA PRO A 223 11.34 -3.96 -12.93
C PRO A 223 10.40 -5.03 -13.49
N ILE A 224 9.31 -5.30 -12.77
CA ILE A 224 8.34 -6.36 -13.10
C ILE A 224 7.15 -5.78 -13.84
N VAL A 225 6.66 -6.50 -14.85
CA VAL A 225 5.44 -6.20 -15.61
C VAL A 225 4.62 -7.47 -15.76
N LEU A 226 3.32 -7.39 -15.45
CA LEU A 226 2.36 -8.40 -15.88
C LEU A 226 1.50 -7.85 -17.02
N ALA A 227 1.19 -8.68 -18.01
CA ALA A 227 0.42 -8.27 -19.19
C ALA A 227 -0.55 -9.35 -19.67
N THR A 228 -1.59 -8.93 -20.38
CA THR A 228 -2.46 -9.84 -21.13
C THR A 228 -1.69 -10.57 -22.23
N ALA A 229 -2.18 -11.73 -22.64
CA ALA A 229 -1.54 -12.54 -23.68
C ALA A 229 -1.29 -11.74 -24.98
N ASP A 230 -2.22 -10.86 -25.36
CA ASP A 230 -2.11 -10.00 -26.54
C ASP A 230 -1.31 -8.71 -26.32
N GLY A 231 -0.86 -8.44 -25.08
CA GLY A 231 -0.06 -7.27 -24.74
C GLY A 231 -0.80 -5.94 -24.78
N LYS A 232 -2.13 -5.94 -24.95
CA LYS A 232 -2.93 -4.71 -24.99
C LYS A 232 -3.06 -4.03 -23.64
N PHE A 233 -2.96 -4.80 -22.55
CA PHE A 233 -3.00 -4.31 -21.19
C PHE A 233 -1.83 -4.89 -20.42
N ALA A 234 -1.03 -4.00 -19.84
CA ALA A 234 0.16 -4.30 -19.09
C ALA A 234 0.27 -3.31 -17.93
N MET A 235 0.68 -3.80 -16.77
CA MET A 235 0.98 -2.97 -15.60
C MET A 235 2.21 -3.53 -14.91
N GLY A 236 3.10 -2.65 -14.51
CA GLY A 236 4.31 -3.00 -13.79
C GLY A 236 4.73 -1.91 -12.82
N CYS A 237 5.86 -2.13 -12.15
CA CYS A 237 6.43 -1.13 -11.27
C CYS A 237 7.94 -1.00 -11.42
N PHE A 238 8.43 0.20 -11.12
CA PHE A 238 9.83 0.57 -11.07
C PHE A 238 10.04 1.52 -9.88
N THR A 239 11.15 1.38 -9.17
CA THR A 239 11.56 2.35 -8.15
C THR A 239 13.01 2.78 -8.34
N PRO A 240 13.29 4.09 -8.24
CA PRO A 240 14.65 4.61 -8.26
C PRO A 240 15.37 4.42 -6.92
N ASP A 241 14.64 4.20 -5.82
CA ASP A 241 15.22 4.27 -4.48
C ASP A 241 16.31 3.21 -4.27
N ARG A 242 17.46 3.66 -3.79
CA ARG A 242 18.58 2.82 -3.36
C ARG A 242 18.97 3.24 -1.96
N PHE A 243 18.99 2.26 -1.05
CA PHE A 243 19.31 2.51 0.34
C PHE A 243 20.69 1.95 0.69
N GLY A 244 21.29 2.56 1.71
CA GLY A 244 22.63 2.23 2.19
C GLY A 244 22.71 0.95 3.03
N PRO A 245 23.74 0.84 3.88
CA PRO A 245 23.98 -0.35 4.70
C PRO A 245 22.76 -0.82 5.51
N GLY A 246 22.60 -2.14 5.63
CA GLY A 246 21.46 -2.77 6.33
C GLY A 246 20.23 -2.97 5.47
N TRP A 247 20.12 -2.29 4.33
CA TRP A 247 19.03 -2.48 3.37
C TRP A 247 19.35 -3.53 2.32
N SER A 248 18.31 -4.21 1.86
CA SER A 248 18.31 -5.00 0.63
C SER A 248 17.05 -4.69 -0.17
N GLY A 249 17.17 -4.75 -1.49
CA GLY A 249 16.13 -4.37 -2.43
C GLY A 249 16.60 -3.27 -3.41
N PRO A 250 15.73 -2.84 -4.33
CA PRO A 250 14.37 -3.35 -4.53
C PRO A 250 14.37 -4.81 -4.96
N GLY A 251 13.43 -5.57 -4.39
CA GLY A 251 13.05 -6.89 -4.86
C GLY A 251 11.72 -6.80 -5.58
N TYR A 252 11.61 -7.39 -6.78
CA TYR A 252 10.38 -7.43 -7.54
C TYR A 252 9.85 -8.85 -7.57
N GLY A 253 8.74 -9.10 -6.87
CA GLY A 253 8.11 -10.41 -6.77
C GLY A 253 7.04 -10.63 -7.82
N ARG A 254 6.78 -11.89 -8.12
CA ARG A 254 5.73 -12.35 -9.04
C ARG A 254 5.07 -13.62 -8.51
N PHE A 255 3.75 -13.71 -8.66
CA PHE A 255 2.96 -14.82 -8.11
C PHE A 255 1.75 -15.12 -9.01
N GLU A 256 1.41 -16.40 -9.15
CA GLU A 256 0.15 -16.88 -9.69
C GLU A 256 -0.60 -17.64 -8.59
N PHE A 257 -1.79 -17.17 -8.22
CA PHE A 257 -2.67 -17.83 -7.27
C PHE A 257 -3.83 -18.48 -8.01
N LYS A 258 -3.59 -19.69 -8.55
CA LYS A 258 -4.59 -20.43 -9.35
C LYS A 258 -5.92 -20.62 -8.64
N TRP A 259 -5.89 -20.83 -7.32
CA TRP A 259 -7.09 -21.03 -6.51
C TRP A 259 -7.94 -19.76 -6.35
N ALA A 260 -7.35 -18.58 -6.56
CA ALA A 260 -8.00 -17.28 -6.43
C ALA A 260 -8.22 -16.59 -7.79
N HIS A 261 -7.80 -17.19 -8.90
CA HIS A 261 -7.91 -16.60 -10.24
C HIS A 261 -7.26 -15.21 -10.35
N VAL A 262 -6.13 -15.02 -9.67
CA VAL A 262 -5.42 -13.74 -9.57
C VAL A 262 -3.90 -13.92 -9.76
N THR A 263 -3.27 -12.93 -10.37
CA THR A 263 -1.81 -12.80 -10.46
C THR A 263 -1.35 -11.57 -9.71
N LYS A 264 -0.13 -11.60 -9.15
CA LYS A 264 0.39 -10.52 -8.30
C LYS A 264 1.81 -10.17 -8.74
N TRP A 265 2.10 -8.88 -8.77
CA TRP A 265 3.47 -8.40 -8.61
C TRP A 265 3.59 -7.55 -7.34
N ASN A 266 4.79 -7.46 -6.78
CA ASN A 266 5.10 -6.51 -5.71
C ASN A 266 6.49 -5.89 -5.88
N CYS A 267 6.72 -4.78 -5.19
CA CYS A 267 8.04 -4.22 -4.94
C CYS A 267 8.30 -4.25 -3.44
N VAL A 268 9.44 -4.81 -3.02
CA VAL A 268 9.80 -4.99 -1.62
C VAL A 268 11.18 -4.45 -1.28
N TYR A 269 11.31 -3.87 -0.09
CA TYR A 269 12.56 -3.54 0.55
C TYR A 269 12.66 -4.23 1.90
N ARG A 270 13.87 -4.56 2.33
CA ARG A 270 14.11 -5.14 3.65
C ARG A 270 15.21 -4.39 4.36
N LEU A 271 14.98 -4.07 5.62
CA LEU A 271 15.96 -3.47 6.52
C LEU A 271 16.29 -4.48 7.61
N ARG A 272 17.57 -4.77 7.79
CA ARG A 272 18.09 -5.50 8.95
C ARG A 272 18.98 -4.58 9.76
N ASN A 273 18.68 -4.45 11.04
CA ASN A 273 19.54 -3.75 12.00
C ASN A 273 19.61 -4.53 13.32
N ASN A 274 20.79 -5.05 13.65
CA ASN A 274 21.01 -5.80 14.89
C ASN A 274 20.85 -4.94 16.15
N ASN A 275 20.94 -3.61 16.02
CA ASN A 275 20.71 -2.66 17.12
C ASN A 275 19.24 -2.21 17.21
N GLY A 276 18.36 -2.76 16.38
CA GLY A 276 16.96 -2.39 16.29
C GLY A 276 16.64 -1.52 15.07
N VAL A 277 15.54 -1.83 14.40
CA VAL A 277 14.87 -0.94 13.44
C VAL A 277 14.31 0.22 14.25
N LEU A 278 14.63 1.45 13.85
CA LEU A 278 14.21 2.63 14.58
C LEU A 278 12.73 2.92 14.33
N PRO A 279 12.00 3.48 15.32
CA PRO A 279 10.68 4.03 15.06
C PRO A 279 10.79 5.30 14.20
N GLY A 280 9.69 5.67 13.56
CA GLY A 280 9.60 6.85 12.70
C GLY A 280 9.29 6.52 11.24
N ASP A 281 9.55 7.49 10.38
CA ASP A 281 9.08 7.48 8.98
C ASP A 281 10.08 6.83 8.02
N TYR A 282 9.57 5.87 7.25
CA TYR A 282 10.28 5.20 6.16
C TYR A 282 9.57 5.49 4.84
N SER A 283 10.18 6.33 4.00
CA SER A 283 9.58 6.79 2.76
C SER A 283 10.17 6.11 1.53
N PHE A 284 9.30 5.81 0.57
CA PHE A 284 9.63 5.14 -0.68
C PHE A 284 8.91 5.80 -1.84
N ARG A 285 9.62 6.03 -2.95
CA ARG A 285 9.08 6.41 -4.24
C ARG A 285 9.04 5.20 -5.16
N THR A 286 7.86 4.89 -5.67
CA THR A 286 7.69 3.90 -6.73
C THR A 286 6.86 4.50 -7.85
N PHE A 287 7.06 3.99 -9.05
CA PHE A 287 6.29 4.31 -10.23
C PHE A 287 5.54 3.06 -10.66
N VAL A 288 4.22 3.15 -10.78
CA VAL A 288 3.41 2.15 -11.45
C VAL A 288 3.26 2.59 -12.90
N VAL A 289 3.61 1.73 -13.84
CA VAL A 289 3.55 2.04 -15.28
C VAL A 289 2.48 1.16 -15.90
N MET A 290 1.52 1.74 -16.63
CA MET A 290 0.41 0.99 -17.21
C MET A 290 0.07 1.42 -18.63
N GLY A 291 -0.47 0.51 -19.44
CA GLY A 291 -0.83 0.78 -20.82
C GLY A 291 -0.82 -0.49 -21.66
N ASN A 292 -0.50 -0.39 -22.95
CA ASN A 292 -0.08 -1.55 -23.73
C ASN A 292 1.42 -1.82 -23.49
N LEU A 293 1.91 -3.00 -23.88
CA LEU A 293 3.31 -3.38 -23.66
C LEU A 293 4.34 -2.37 -24.23
N PRO A 294 4.18 -1.84 -25.45
CA PRO A 294 5.09 -0.80 -25.97
C PRO A 294 5.15 0.46 -25.08
N LEU A 295 3.99 0.94 -24.62
CA LEU A 295 3.89 2.14 -23.79
C LEU A 295 4.48 1.92 -22.38
N VAL A 296 4.29 0.72 -21.82
CA VAL A 296 4.93 0.32 -20.56
C VAL A 296 6.45 0.25 -20.71
N ARG A 297 6.95 -0.35 -21.80
CA ARG A 297 8.39 -0.39 -22.10
C ARG A 297 8.96 1.02 -22.21
N GLU A 298 8.31 1.90 -22.96
CA GLU A 298 8.70 3.31 -23.09
C GLU A 298 8.77 3.98 -21.71
N GLY A 299 7.73 3.87 -20.89
CA GLY A 299 7.73 4.46 -19.54
C GLY A 299 8.88 3.93 -18.67
N LEU A 300 9.14 2.63 -18.70
CA LEU A 300 10.27 2.03 -17.97
C LEU A 300 11.63 2.47 -18.52
N ARG A 301 11.78 2.61 -19.83
CA ARG A 301 13.00 3.13 -20.45
C ARG A 301 13.29 4.57 -20.03
N GLU A 302 12.28 5.44 -20.10
CA GLU A 302 12.45 6.85 -19.71
C GLU A 302 12.77 6.96 -18.22
N LEU A 303 12.05 6.24 -17.36
CA LEU A 303 12.32 6.23 -15.91
C LEU A 303 13.72 5.68 -15.59
N THR A 304 14.10 4.53 -16.17
CA THR A 304 15.43 3.95 -15.92
C THR A 304 16.56 4.84 -16.46
N THR A 305 16.34 5.57 -17.55
CA THR A 305 17.31 6.53 -18.08
C THR A 305 17.45 7.75 -17.18
N GLU A 306 16.32 8.30 -16.71
CA GLU A 306 16.29 9.44 -15.79
C GLU A 306 17.06 9.15 -14.50
N PHE A 307 16.85 7.97 -13.91
CA PHE A 307 17.44 7.59 -12.61
C PHE A 307 18.71 6.72 -12.73
N ALA A 308 19.29 6.57 -13.93
CA ALA A 308 20.60 5.92 -14.09
C ALA A 308 21.79 6.83 -13.74
N ALA A 309 21.54 8.14 -13.60
CA ALA A 309 22.56 9.16 -13.37
C ALA A 309 22.71 9.60 -11.90
N GLU A 310 21.99 8.97 -10.97
CA GLU A 310 22.01 9.24 -9.52
C GLU A 310 22.70 8.09 -8.75
#